data_AF-A0A382ZSV9-F1
#
_entry.id   AF-A0A382ZSV9-F1
#
_cell.length_a   1.000
_cell.length_b   1.000
_cell.length_c   1.000
_cell.angle_alpha   90.00
_cell.angle_beta   90.00
_cell.angle_gamma   90.00
#
_symmetry.space_group_name_H-M   'P 1'
#
loop_
_entity.id
_entity.type
_entity.pdbx_description
1 polymer ?
#
loop_
_entity_poly.entity_id
_entity_poly.type
_entity_poly.pdbx_seq_one_letter_code
_entity_poly.pdbx_strand_id
1 'polypeptide(L)'
;MKKIILLPIILFLLDCSENKSYGVRGTILEVRKESNEFLIHHDEIPGFMMAMTMPFRLADSLDINKYQVGDSLKFKLIMSENRAIASRFQLLGKGTLQVPDDMWDDEYTALEIGELFTDITLLDLDSNIVSLSNSDGKFRLISYIFTRCPMPNMCPAVVVKNQYLARVFNDIPEIEFFLV
;
A
#
# COMPACT_ATOMS: atom_id res chain seq x y z
N MET A 1 -24.19 -3.13 -66.45
CA MET A 1 -22.78 -2.96 -66.03
C MET A 1 -22.71 -1.88 -64.95
N LYS A 2 -22.63 -2.25 -63.66
CA LYS A 2 -22.30 -1.33 -62.57
C LYS A 2 -21.33 -2.07 -61.64
N LYS A 3 -20.07 -1.62 -61.63
CA LYS A 3 -19.00 -2.19 -60.81
C LYS A 3 -19.22 -1.74 -59.36
N ILE A 4 -19.45 -2.70 -58.48
CA ILE A 4 -19.46 -2.47 -57.03
C ILE A 4 -18.01 -2.53 -56.58
N ILE A 5 -17.45 -1.37 -56.22
CA ILE A 5 -16.11 -1.22 -55.67
C ILE A 5 -16.22 -1.51 -54.18
N LEU A 6 -15.69 -2.65 -53.73
CA LEU A 6 -15.47 -2.94 -52.32
C LEU A 6 -14.26 -2.13 -51.84
N LEU A 7 -14.50 -1.18 -50.93
CA LEU A 7 -13.47 -0.46 -50.19
C LEU A 7 -13.24 -1.19 -48.86
N PRO A 8 -12.02 -1.68 -48.53
CA PRO A 8 -11.78 -2.27 -47.23
C PRO A 8 -11.67 -1.17 -46.17
N ILE A 9 -12.59 -1.19 -45.21
CA ILE A 9 -12.54 -0.34 -44.01
C ILE A 9 -11.44 -0.90 -43.10
N ILE A 10 -10.27 -0.27 -43.12
CA ILE A 10 -9.18 -0.55 -42.18
C ILE A 10 -9.57 0.08 -40.84
N LEU A 11 -10.02 -0.76 -39.91
CA LEU A 11 -10.29 -0.39 -38.53
C LEU A 11 -8.95 -0.29 -37.79
N PHE A 12 -8.41 0.92 -37.67
CA PHE A 12 -7.28 1.20 -36.78
C PHE A 12 -7.74 1.04 -35.32
N LEU A 13 -7.50 -0.12 -34.73
CA LEU A 13 -7.55 -0.31 -33.27
C LEU A 13 -6.32 0.37 -32.67
N LEU A 14 -6.46 1.65 -32.34
CA LEU A 14 -5.54 2.33 -31.42
C LEU A 14 -5.87 1.84 -30.02
N ASP A 15 -5.18 0.77 -29.59
CA ASP A 15 -5.21 0.32 -28.21
C ASP A 15 -4.37 1.29 -27.37
N CYS A 16 -5.02 2.36 -26.91
CA CYS A 16 -4.40 3.31 -26.01
C CYS A 16 -4.50 2.71 -24.61
N SER A 17 -3.52 1.89 -24.22
CA SER A 17 -3.38 1.38 -22.86
C SER A 17 -3.01 2.55 -21.93
N GLU A 18 -4.00 3.36 -21.55
CA GLU A 18 -3.78 4.49 -20.66
C GLU A 18 -3.57 3.96 -19.23
N ASN A 19 -2.36 4.16 -18.69
CA ASN A 19 -2.05 3.84 -17.31
C ASN A 19 -3.03 4.56 -16.38
N LYS A 20 -3.70 3.80 -15.50
CA LYS A 20 -4.67 4.37 -14.55
C LYS A 20 -3.97 5.41 -13.67
N SER A 21 -4.57 6.60 -13.56
CA SER A 21 -4.00 7.68 -12.75
C SER A 21 -5.03 8.29 -11.80
N TYR A 22 -4.64 8.43 -10.54
CA TYR A 22 -5.48 8.98 -9.49
C TYR A 22 -4.93 10.33 -9.01
N GLY A 23 -5.83 11.28 -8.77
CA GLY A 23 -5.48 12.54 -8.11
C GLY A 23 -5.35 12.32 -6.61
N VAL A 24 -4.24 12.79 -6.03
CA VAL A 24 -3.97 12.63 -4.61
C VAL A 24 -3.66 13.99 -4.01
N ARG A 25 -4.12 14.19 -2.77
CA ARG A 25 -3.76 15.30 -1.90
C ARG A 25 -3.29 14.74 -0.58
N GLY A 26 -2.31 15.38 0.04
CA GLY A 26 -1.80 14.93 1.33
C GLY A 26 -0.64 15.78 1.85
N THR A 27 -0.19 15.45 3.06
CA THR A 27 0.90 16.15 3.75
C THR A 27 2.08 15.21 3.96
N ILE A 28 3.30 15.68 3.66
CA ILE A 28 4.53 14.92 3.91
C ILE A 28 4.75 14.80 5.42
N LEU A 29 4.84 13.58 5.92
CA LEU A 29 5.26 13.27 7.30
C LEU A 29 6.74 12.96 7.39
N GLU A 30 7.30 12.32 6.35
CA GLU A 30 8.71 11.92 6.32
C GLU A 30 9.27 11.98 4.89
N VAL A 31 10.56 12.36 4.77
CA VAL A 31 11.28 12.38 3.50
C VAL A 31 12.36 11.29 3.52
N ARG A 32 12.14 10.21 2.76
CA ARG A 32 13.03 9.04 2.72
C ARG A 32 13.90 9.09 1.47
N LYS A 33 15.05 9.76 1.59
CA LYS A 33 15.97 9.99 0.46
C LYS A 33 16.57 8.69 -0.08
N GLU A 34 16.90 7.75 0.80
CA GLU A 34 17.53 6.50 0.42
C GLU A 34 16.60 5.60 -0.41
N SER A 35 15.31 5.54 -0.07
CA SER A 35 14.31 4.77 -0.83
C SER A 35 13.61 5.56 -1.94
N ASN A 36 13.93 6.85 -2.10
CA ASN A 36 13.28 7.79 -3.02
C ASN A 36 11.75 7.82 -2.84
N GLU A 37 11.31 8.04 -1.59
CA GLU A 37 9.91 8.01 -1.18
C GLU A 37 9.55 9.18 -0.27
N PHE A 38 8.29 9.58 -0.31
CA PHE A 38 7.67 10.38 0.75
C PHE A 38 6.71 9.51 1.55
N LEU A 39 6.78 9.59 2.88
CA LEU A 39 5.69 9.12 3.73
C LEU A 39 4.65 10.23 3.78
N ILE A 40 3.45 9.97 3.26
CA ILE A 40 2.39 10.99 3.13
C ILE A 40 1.14 10.50 3.84
N HIS A 41 0.57 11.35 4.69
CA HIS A 41 -0.82 11.23 5.10
C HIS A 41 -1.69 11.84 4.00
N HIS A 42 -2.39 11.02 3.23
CA HIS A 42 -3.18 11.47 2.10
C HIS A 42 -4.68 11.45 2.41
N ASP A 43 -5.42 12.36 1.77
CA ASP A 43 -6.88 12.42 1.81
C ASP A 43 -7.48 11.20 1.10
N GLU A 44 -8.78 10.98 1.25
CA GLU A 44 -9.49 9.99 0.45
C GLU A 44 -9.23 10.19 -1.05
N ILE A 45 -8.89 9.09 -1.73
CA ILE A 45 -8.79 9.03 -3.19
C ILE A 45 -10.08 8.36 -3.68
N PRO A 46 -11.04 9.13 -4.23
CA PRO A 46 -12.39 8.63 -4.52
C PRO A 46 -12.37 7.40 -5.43
N GLY A 47 -13.07 6.35 -5.00
CA GLY A 47 -13.18 5.08 -5.73
C GLY A 47 -11.91 4.24 -5.78
N PHE A 48 -10.87 4.60 -5.02
CA PHE A 48 -9.61 3.87 -4.96
C PHE A 48 -9.22 3.49 -3.53
N MET A 49 -9.07 4.46 -2.63
CA MET A 49 -8.68 4.18 -1.24
C MET A 49 -9.06 5.32 -0.28
N MET A 50 -9.33 4.96 0.97
CA MET A 50 -9.62 5.91 2.06
C MET A 50 -8.36 6.65 2.49
N ALA A 51 -8.54 7.74 3.26
CA ALA A 51 -7.43 8.50 3.82
C ALA A 51 -6.56 7.64 4.74
N MET A 52 -5.24 7.66 4.54
CA MET A 52 -4.28 6.92 5.36
C MET A 52 -2.85 7.46 5.19
N THR A 53 -1.93 6.95 6.01
CA THR A 53 -0.51 7.24 5.91
C THR A 53 0.21 6.10 5.22
N MET A 54 0.89 6.39 4.10
CA MET A 54 1.64 5.36 3.37
C MET A 54 2.83 5.94 2.58
N PRO A 55 3.82 5.12 2.21
CA PRO A 55 4.92 5.55 1.36
C PRO A 55 4.48 5.70 -0.11
N PHE A 56 4.89 6.79 -0.73
CA PHE A 56 4.72 7.05 -2.16
C PHE A 56 6.09 7.11 -2.83
N ARG A 57 6.34 6.18 -3.75
CA ARG A 57 7.57 6.15 -4.56
C ARG A 57 7.57 7.26 -5.58
N LEU A 58 8.65 8.03 -5.61
CA LEU A 58 8.76 9.23 -6.44
C LEU A 58 9.22 8.86 -7.86
N ALA A 59 8.76 9.61 -8.84
CA ALA A 59 9.34 9.53 -10.18
C ALA A 59 10.81 9.97 -10.14
N ASP A 60 11.68 9.28 -10.87
CA ASP A 60 13.14 9.53 -10.83
C ASP A 60 13.53 10.96 -11.26
N SER A 61 12.65 11.63 -12.01
CA SER A 61 12.83 13.03 -12.42
C SER A 61 12.53 14.06 -11.32
N LEU A 62 11.95 13.65 -10.18
CA LEU A 62 11.59 14.55 -9.10
C LEU A 62 12.81 14.83 -8.22
N ASP A 63 13.16 16.10 -8.04
CA ASP A 63 14.14 16.50 -7.06
C ASP A 63 13.51 16.49 -5.66
N ILE A 64 13.81 15.44 -4.90
CA ILE A 64 13.29 15.21 -3.55
C ILE A 64 13.64 16.33 -2.57
N ASN A 65 14.73 17.08 -2.80
CA ASN A 65 15.20 18.12 -1.89
C ASN A 65 14.36 19.41 -1.95
N LYS A 66 13.43 19.52 -2.90
CA LYS A 66 12.52 20.67 -3.03
C LYS A 66 11.36 20.63 -2.03
N TYR A 67 11.19 19.52 -1.34
CA TYR A 67 10.08 19.28 -0.42
C TYR A 67 10.60 18.94 0.96
N GLN A 68 9.79 19.23 1.97
CA GLN A 68 10.10 19.01 3.36
C GLN A 68 8.88 18.50 4.12
N VAL A 69 9.12 17.97 5.31
CA VAL A 69 8.06 17.56 6.24
C VAL A 69 7.10 18.74 6.49
N GLY A 70 5.81 18.43 6.51
CA GLY A 70 4.72 19.39 6.65
C GLY A 70 4.27 20.06 5.36
N ASP A 71 4.92 19.82 4.22
CA ASP A 71 4.42 20.32 2.94
C ASP A 71 3.12 19.61 2.55
N SER A 72 2.09 20.40 2.24
CA SER A 72 0.85 19.89 1.62
C SER A 72 1.01 19.89 0.11
N LEU A 73 0.69 18.76 -0.52
CA LEU A 73 0.91 18.52 -1.93
C LEU A 73 -0.38 18.10 -2.62
N LYS A 74 -0.47 18.46 -3.90
CA LYS A 74 -1.33 17.80 -4.89
C LYS A 74 -0.44 17.06 -5.87
N PHE A 75 -0.73 15.80 -6.15
CA PHE A 75 0.05 15.00 -7.09
C PHE A 75 -0.80 13.94 -7.79
N LYS A 76 -0.17 13.19 -8.70
CA LYS A 76 -0.78 12.08 -9.43
C LYS A 76 -0.11 10.77 -9.03
N LEU A 77 -0.90 9.80 -8.59
CA LEU A 77 -0.50 8.41 -8.49
C LEU A 77 -0.74 7.75 -9.85
N ILE A 78 0.32 7.31 -10.50
CA ILE A 78 0.25 6.61 -11.79
C ILE A 78 0.49 5.12 -11.53
N MET A 79 -0.51 4.31 -11.85
CA MET A 79 -0.42 2.85 -11.76
C MET A 79 0.01 2.30 -13.11
N SER A 80 1.07 1.52 -13.10
CA SER A 80 1.47 0.63 -14.20
C SER A 80 1.36 -0.81 -13.73
N GLU A 81 1.48 -1.77 -14.64
CA GLU A 81 1.29 -3.20 -14.36
C GLU A 81 2.07 -3.68 -13.12
N ASN A 82 3.30 -3.19 -12.93
CA ASN A 82 4.20 -3.70 -11.89
C ASN A 82 4.62 -2.65 -10.85
N ARG A 83 4.18 -1.40 -10.97
CA ARG A 83 4.60 -0.32 -10.05
C ARG A 83 3.62 0.84 -9.99
N ALA A 84 3.53 1.44 -8.82
CA ALA A 84 2.83 2.70 -8.57
C ALA A 84 3.86 3.81 -8.36
N ILE A 85 3.73 4.93 -9.10
CA ILE A 85 4.67 6.05 -9.04
C ILE A 85 3.91 7.35 -8.82
N ALA A 86 4.36 8.15 -7.85
CA ALA A 86 3.87 9.49 -7.61
C ALA A 86 4.63 10.50 -8.48
N SER A 87 3.89 11.38 -9.15
CA SER A 87 4.43 12.37 -10.08
C SER A 87 3.57 13.62 -10.12
N ARG A 88 4.05 14.65 -10.85
CA ARG A 88 3.33 15.93 -11.05
C ARG A 88 2.97 16.61 -9.72
N PHE A 89 3.95 16.66 -8.81
CA PHE A 89 3.80 17.29 -7.51
C PHE A 89 3.65 18.80 -7.63
N GLN A 90 2.66 19.33 -6.93
CA GLN A 90 2.40 20.75 -6.76
C GLN A 90 2.30 21.05 -5.27
N LEU A 91 3.16 21.96 -4.79
CA LEU A 91 3.09 22.47 -3.42
C LEU A 91 1.83 23.35 -3.26
N LEU A 92 1.00 23.02 -2.28
CA LEU A 92 -0.19 23.80 -1.92
C LEU A 92 0.06 24.73 -0.73
N GLY A 93 1.15 24.52 0.01
CA GLY A 93 1.52 25.27 1.21
C GLY A 93 1.93 24.32 2.32
N LYS A 94 1.66 24.72 3.57
CA LYS A 94 1.84 23.84 4.73
C LYS A 94 0.54 23.10 5.04
N GLY A 95 0.64 21.79 5.17
CA GLY A 95 -0.46 20.96 5.59
C GLY A 95 -0.56 20.91 7.11
N THR A 96 -1.71 20.45 7.58
CA THR A 96 -1.85 20.06 8.97
C THR A 96 -1.01 18.80 9.17
N LEU A 97 0.11 18.94 9.85
CA LEU A 97 0.72 17.80 10.53
C LEU A 97 -0.23 17.49 11.67
N GLN A 98 -0.84 16.31 11.63
CA GLN A 98 -1.36 15.75 12.86
C GLN A 98 -0.11 15.49 13.70
N VAL A 99 0.20 16.44 14.59
CA VAL A 99 0.97 16.09 15.79
C VAL A 99 0.15 14.96 16.38
N PRO A 100 0.72 13.76 16.58
CA PRO A 100 0.02 12.73 17.35
C PRO A 100 -0.54 13.44 18.55
N ASP A 101 -1.87 13.45 18.68
CA ASP A 101 -2.47 14.06 19.84
C ASP A 101 -1.84 13.29 21.00
N ASP A 102 -1.03 13.93 21.85
CA ASP A 102 -0.53 13.29 23.07
C ASP A 102 -1.72 12.94 24.02
N MET A 103 -2.96 13.18 23.56
CA MET A 103 -4.24 12.72 24.06
C MET A 103 -4.57 11.25 23.74
N TRP A 104 -3.74 10.54 22.97
CA TRP A 104 -3.72 9.08 22.97
C TRP A 104 -2.66 8.64 23.98
N ASP A 105 -2.92 8.91 25.25
CA ASP A 105 -2.30 8.11 26.31
C ASP A 105 -2.58 6.63 25.94
N ASP A 106 -1.51 5.85 25.96
CA ASP A 106 -1.38 4.43 26.27
C ASP A 106 -1.98 3.26 25.45
N GLU A 107 -2.90 3.39 24.48
CA GLU A 107 -3.53 2.15 23.91
C GLU A 107 -2.89 1.53 22.63
N TYR A 108 -2.16 2.30 21.78
CA TYR A 108 -1.68 1.80 20.48
C TYR A 108 -0.21 2.10 20.16
N THR A 109 0.67 2.11 21.17
CA THR A 109 2.11 2.24 20.96
C THR A 109 2.65 1.08 20.13
N ALA A 110 3.52 1.38 19.16
CA ALA A 110 4.20 0.35 18.39
C ALA A 110 5.08 -0.50 19.34
N LEU A 111 4.94 -1.81 19.26
CA LEU A 111 5.69 -2.73 20.12
C LEU A 111 7.17 -2.77 19.73
N GLU A 112 8.04 -2.74 20.73
CA GLU A 112 9.48 -2.97 20.56
C GLU A 112 9.85 -4.46 20.66
N ILE A 113 11.04 -4.81 20.17
CA ILE A 113 11.53 -6.19 20.22
C ILE A 113 11.71 -6.61 21.68
N GLY A 114 10.99 -7.67 22.08
CA GLY A 114 11.01 -8.21 23.45
C GLY A 114 9.81 -7.79 24.29
N GLU A 115 8.97 -6.87 23.80
CA GLU A 115 7.70 -6.54 24.44
C GLU A 115 6.64 -7.64 24.20
N LEU A 116 5.71 -7.74 25.15
CA LEU A 116 4.60 -8.68 25.05
C LEU A 116 3.45 -8.04 24.27
N PHE A 117 2.83 -8.83 23.39
CA PHE A 117 1.61 -8.42 22.72
C PHE A 117 0.46 -8.35 23.72
N THR A 118 -0.36 -7.29 23.64
CA THR A 118 -1.70 -7.30 24.22
C THR A 118 -2.50 -8.43 23.56
N ASP A 119 -3.22 -9.21 24.36
CA ASP A 119 -4.04 -10.28 23.80
C ASP A 119 -5.17 -9.69 22.96
N ILE A 120 -5.15 -10.01 21.67
CA ILE A 120 -6.24 -9.71 20.76
C ILE A 120 -6.68 -11.00 20.08
N THR A 121 -7.98 -11.07 19.84
CA THR A 121 -8.60 -12.19 19.13
C THR A 121 -8.97 -11.75 17.71
N LEU A 122 -8.46 -12.49 16.74
CA LEU A 122 -8.66 -12.28 15.31
C LEU A 122 -9.36 -13.49 14.69
N LEU A 123 -9.79 -13.34 13.44
CA LEU A 123 -10.26 -14.43 12.60
C LEU A 123 -9.26 -14.64 11.48
N ASP A 124 -8.90 -15.90 11.21
CA ASP A 124 -8.15 -16.24 10.01
C ASP A 124 -9.07 -16.29 8.77
N LEU A 125 -8.48 -16.60 7.60
CA LEU A 125 -9.21 -16.72 6.33
C LEU A 125 -10.31 -17.81 6.33
N ASP A 126 -10.18 -18.81 7.19
CA ASP A 126 -11.14 -19.92 7.33
C ASP A 126 -12.14 -19.66 8.48
N SER A 127 -12.13 -18.45 9.07
CA SER A 127 -12.94 -18.04 10.22
C SER A 127 -12.65 -18.79 11.52
N ASN A 128 -11.46 -19.38 11.66
CA ASN A 128 -11.00 -19.89 12.96
C ASN A 128 -10.55 -18.73 13.84
N ILE A 129 -10.76 -18.90 15.15
CA ILE A 129 -10.36 -17.93 16.16
C ILE A 129 -8.85 -18.05 16.41
N VAL A 130 -8.13 -16.94 16.26
CA VAL A 130 -6.69 -16.84 16.54
C VAL A 130 -6.46 -15.79 17.63
N SER A 131 -5.90 -16.19 18.76
CA SER A 131 -5.46 -15.27 19.83
C SER A 131 -3.95 -15.10 19.79
N LEU A 132 -3.47 -13.86 19.93
CA LEU A 132 -2.04 -13.55 19.91
C LEU A 132 -1.32 -13.90 21.21
N SER A 133 -2.05 -14.02 22.33
CA SER A 133 -1.46 -14.40 23.62
C SER A 133 -1.25 -15.90 23.78
N ASN A 134 -1.76 -16.73 22.85
CA ASN A 134 -1.57 -18.17 22.90
C ASN A 134 -0.07 -18.48 22.93
N SER A 135 0.43 -18.90 24.10
CA SER A 135 1.84 -19.21 24.32
C SER A 135 2.00 -20.73 24.49
N ASP A 136 1.94 -21.45 23.39
CA ASP A 136 2.22 -22.90 23.33
C ASP A 136 3.71 -23.20 22.99
N GLY A 137 4.56 -22.17 23.03
CA GLY A 137 6.00 -22.26 22.75
C GLY A 137 6.37 -22.24 21.26
N LYS A 138 5.40 -22.08 20.36
CA LYS A 138 5.65 -22.01 18.91
C LYS A 138 6.01 -20.60 18.44
N PHE A 139 6.81 -20.54 17.38
CA PHE A 139 7.12 -19.31 16.66
C PHE A 139 6.01 -19.00 15.65
N ARG A 140 5.32 -17.88 15.82
CA ARG A 140 4.20 -17.47 14.97
C ARG A 140 4.59 -16.34 14.03
N LEU A 141 4.35 -16.56 12.74
CA LEU A 141 4.45 -15.54 11.70
C LEU A 141 3.05 -15.07 11.33
N ILE A 142 2.69 -13.89 11.83
CA ILE A 142 1.38 -13.28 11.60
C ILE A 142 1.48 -12.33 10.41
N SER A 143 0.68 -12.56 9.39
CA SER A 143 0.54 -11.69 8.22
C SER A 143 -0.85 -11.09 8.22
N TYR A 144 -0.96 -9.77 8.06
CA TYR A 144 -2.23 -9.08 7.97
C TYR A 144 -2.54 -8.64 6.54
N ILE A 145 -3.78 -8.82 6.08
CA ILE A 145 -4.23 -8.39 4.75
C ILE A 145 -5.48 -7.52 4.79
N PHE A 146 -5.44 -6.40 4.06
CA PHE A 146 -6.64 -5.59 3.83
C PHE A 146 -7.53 -6.23 2.75
N THR A 147 -8.81 -6.42 3.07
CA THR A 147 -9.81 -6.99 2.14
C THR A 147 -10.04 -6.14 0.88
N ARG A 148 -9.69 -4.85 0.91
CA ARG A 148 -9.82 -3.90 -0.20
C ARG A 148 -8.48 -3.25 -0.51
N CYS A 149 -7.61 -4.00 -1.18
CA CYS A 149 -6.25 -3.58 -1.48
C CYS A 149 -6.01 -3.63 -3.00
N PRO A 150 -6.25 -2.51 -3.70
CA PRO A 150 -6.17 -2.47 -5.16
C PRO A 150 -4.73 -2.47 -5.70
N MET A 151 -3.72 -2.48 -4.82
CA MET A 151 -2.31 -2.46 -5.20
C MET A 151 -1.78 -3.87 -5.47
N PRO A 152 -1.41 -4.20 -6.73
CA PRO A 152 -1.00 -5.56 -7.10
C PRO A 152 0.25 -6.06 -6.37
N ASN A 153 1.15 -5.14 -6.01
CA ASN A 153 2.43 -5.43 -5.36
C ASN A 153 2.36 -5.45 -3.82
N MET A 154 1.18 -5.22 -3.23
CA MET A 154 1.01 -5.22 -1.78
C MET A 154 0.30 -6.51 -1.34
N CYS A 155 -1.03 -6.53 -1.39
CA CYS A 155 -1.79 -7.61 -0.78
C CYS A 155 -1.64 -8.96 -1.49
N PRO A 156 -1.65 -9.05 -2.84
CA PRO A 156 -1.31 -10.31 -3.51
C PRO A 156 0.10 -10.80 -3.17
N ALA A 157 1.07 -9.89 -3.01
CA ALA A 157 2.44 -10.27 -2.66
C ALA A 157 2.56 -10.80 -1.23
N VAL A 158 1.81 -10.23 -0.27
CA VAL A 158 1.74 -10.75 1.11
C VAL A 158 1.22 -12.19 1.12
N VAL A 159 0.11 -12.46 0.43
CA VAL A 159 -0.48 -13.82 0.35
C VAL A 159 0.50 -14.80 -0.27
N VAL A 160 1.09 -14.47 -1.42
CA VAL A 160 2.02 -15.37 -2.13
C VAL A 160 3.27 -15.65 -1.30
N LYS A 161 3.84 -14.63 -0.64
CA LYS A 161 5.01 -14.81 0.23
C LYS A 161 4.69 -15.65 1.46
N ASN A 162 3.56 -15.40 2.11
CA ASN A 162 3.11 -16.20 3.25
C ASN A 162 2.93 -17.67 2.83
N GLN A 163 2.23 -17.92 1.72
CA GLN A 163 2.06 -19.28 1.18
C GLN A 163 3.39 -19.97 0.86
N TYR A 164 4.35 -19.25 0.28
CA TYR A 164 5.68 -19.79 0.00
C TYR A 164 6.39 -20.20 1.29
N LEU A 165 6.42 -19.32 2.29
CA LEU A 165 7.09 -19.59 3.57
C LEU A 165 6.41 -20.75 4.31
N ALA A 166 5.07 -20.77 4.37
CA ALA A 166 4.32 -21.86 4.99
C ALA A 166 4.64 -23.22 4.35
N ARG A 167 4.84 -23.28 3.03
CA ARG A 167 5.29 -24.51 2.36
C ARG A 167 6.72 -24.89 2.70
N VAL A 168 7.64 -23.92 2.72
CA VAL A 168 9.07 -24.17 2.99
C VAL A 168 9.28 -24.69 4.41
N PHE A 169 8.52 -24.17 5.37
CA PHE A 169 8.65 -24.51 6.79
C PHE A 169 7.64 -25.56 7.27
N ASN A 170 6.92 -26.23 6.37
CA ASN A 170 5.87 -27.19 6.72
C ASN A 170 6.37 -28.41 7.53
N ASP A 171 7.66 -28.71 7.45
CA ASP A 171 8.29 -29.83 8.18
C ASP A 171 8.79 -29.43 9.59
N ILE A 172 8.63 -28.16 9.99
CA ILE A 172 9.03 -27.64 11.32
C ILE A 172 7.77 -27.33 12.14
N PRO A 173 7.31 -28.25 13.01
CA PRO A 173 6.04 -28.10 13.73
C PRO A 173 6.02 -26.95 14.74
N GLU A 174 7.19 -26.42 15.10
CA GLU A 174 7.36 -25.27 15.99
C GLU A 174 7.07 -23.94 15.29
N ILE A 175 6.92 -23.90 13.96
CA ILE A 175 6.64 -22.67 13.20
C ILE A 175 5.21 -22.70 12.67
N GLU A 176 4.43 -21.67 13.00
CA GLU A 176 3.07 -21.48 12.53
C GLU A 176 2.92 -20.19 11.73
N PHE A 177 2.05 -20.23 10.72
CA PHE A 177 1.72 -19.09 9.89
C PHE A 177 0.25 -18.75 10.05
N PHE A 178 -0.04 -17.52 10.45
CA PHE A 178 -1.39 -16.99 10.51
C PHE A 178 -1.55 -15.88 9.47
N LEU A 179 -2.61 -15.97 8.68
CA LEU A 179 -3.01 -14.94 7.75
C LEU A 179 -4.38 -14.42 8.19
N VAL A 180 -4.38 -13.18 8.67
CA VAL A 180 -5.51 -12.47 9.31
C VAL A 180 -5.88 -11.21 8.55
#